data_AF-A0A259NEX1-F1
#
_entry.id   AF-A0A259NEX1-F1
#
_cell.length_a   1.000
_cell.length_b   1.000
_cell.length_c   1.000
_cell.angle_alpha   90.00
_cell.angle_beta   90.00
_cell.angle_gamma   90.00
#
_symmetry.space_group_name_H-M   'P 1'
#
loop_
_entity.id
_entity.type
_entity.pdbx_description
1 polymer ?
#
loop_
_entity_poly.entity_id
_entity_poly.type
_entity_poly.pdbx_seq_one_letter_code
_entity_poly.pdbx_strand_id
1 'polypeptide(L)'
;MKFTDLTKQIKKIDIATDMTLFNPSLISENDELKVMLRVIEEDKNKKNRKGFFYSENWIVNYDDQFNFKNYSIIDDEGIINQYRECSYGLEDGRLFKWNNENWVIFSGLNIENKKFINTMCIAKLVGNKLKEFTFIPSPQNKEREKNWVPLVKDNELYIIYNIDPLEIYLYKNGTLSLFYKSKKKYQRFFISGSSTAIQFNNNYIFVSHHREKMNVIKKLFLKLTNKERYKKEKIYFYHQFHLLDESLRRLRTSKKFNFEKKGIEFCAGIAIKHDNIFMSYGLSDQAAYLIKLSISDIFSDLSTMELKSI
;
A
#
# COMPACT_ATOMS: atom_id res chain seq x y z
N MET A 1 -9.78 -18.95 -12.80
CA MET A 1 -8.46 -19.38 -12.29
C MET A 1 -8.24 -18.69 -10.94
N LYS A 2 -7.61 -19.31 -9.93
CA LYS A 2 -7.24 -18.56 -8.71
C LYS A 2 -5.93 -17.83 -8.97
N PHE A 3 -5.72 -16.68 -8.33
CA PHE A 3 -4.44 -15.95 -8.41
C PHE A 3 -3.23 -16.83 -8.02
N THR A 4 -3.42 -17.74 -7.06
CA THR A 4 -2.42 -18.73 -6.65
C THR A 4 -2.00 -19.68 -7.76
N ASP A 5 -2.85 -19.87 -8.77
CA ASP A 5 -2.62 -20.82 -9.86
C ASP A 5 -1.92 -20.15 -11.06
N LEU A 6 -1.82 -18.82 -11.08
CA LEU A 6 -1.11 -18.07 -12.12
C LEU A 6 0.39 -18.34 -12.07
N THR A 7 1.02 -18.47 -13.24
CA THR A 7 2.48 -18.52 -13.37
C THR A 7 3.06 -17.17 -12.94
N LYS A 8 3.95 -17.20 -11.95
CA LYS A 8 4.51 -15.99 -11.33
C LYS A 8 5.90 -16.25 -10.80
N GLN A 9 6.74 -15.23 -10.87
CA GLN A 9 8.02 -15.19 -10.17
C GLN A 9 7.82 -14.44 -8.86
N ILE A 10 8.25 -15.03 -7.74
CA ILE A 10 8.22 -14.40 -6.41
C ILE A 10 9.64 -14.32 -5.87
N LYS A 11 10.01 -13.19 -5.28
CA LYS A 11 11.29 -12.98 -4.60
C LYS A 11 11.05 -12.38 -3.23
N LYS A 12 11.52 -13.04 -2.17
CA LYS A 12 11.63 -12.42 -0.84
C LYS A 12 12.70 -11.32 -0.91
N ILE A 13 12.36 -10.15 -0.39
CA ILE A 13 13.31 -9.05 -0.17
C ILE A 13 14.11 -9.43 1.08
N ASP A 14 15.38 -9.72 0.89
CA ASP A 14 16.31 -10.14 1.93
C ASP A 14 17.56 -9.25 1.82
N ILE A 15 17.70 -8.32 2.77
CA ILE A 15 18.82 -7.39 2.90
C ILE A 15 19.51 -7.72 4.21
N ALA A 16 20.84 -7.73 4.23
CA ALA A 16 21.61 -8.03 5.43
C ALA A 16 21.37 -6.97 6.52
N THR A 17 20.48 -7.27 7.46
CA THR A 17 20.15 -6.45 8.63
C THR A 17 19.47 -7.31 9.69
N ASP A 18 19.57 -6.91 10.96
CA ASP A 18 18.85 -7.53 12.08
C ASP A 18 17.43 -6.95 12.26
N MET A 19 17.06 -5.94 11.47
CA MET A 19 15.75 -5.30 11.51
C MET A 19 14.74 -6.02 10.62
N THR A 20 13.46 -5.91 10.95
CA THR A 20 12.37 -6.52 10.17
C THR A 20 11.96 -5.61 9.01
N LEU A 21 11.95 -6.14 7.78
CA LEU A 21 11.54 -5.44 6.55
C LEU A 21 10.15 -5.90 6.11
N PHE A 22 9.23 -4.96 5.88
CA PHE A 22 7.84 -5.26 5.51
C PHE A 22 7.16 -4.08 4.79
N ASN A 23 5.92 -4.33 4.35
CA ASN A 23 5.04 -3.39 3.65
C ASN A 23 5.70 -2.64 2.47
N PRO A 24 6.34 -3.36 1.53
CA PRO A 24 7.00 -2.73 0.40
C PRO A 24 6.01 -2.06 -0.56
N SER A 25 6.33 -0.85 -1.03
CA SER A 25 5.80 -0.27 -2.27
C SER A 25 6.86 -0.24 -3.37
N LEU A 26 6.45 -0.06 -4.62
CA LEU A 26 7.40 0.01 -5.74
C LEU A 26 6.91 0.93 -6.86
N ILE A 27 7.87 1.38 -7.66
CA ILE A 27 7.69 1.95 -9.00
C ILE A 27 8.72 1.33 -9.96
N SER A 28 8.47 1.42 -11.25
CA SER A 28 9.47 1.13 -12.29
C SER A 28 10.08 2.44 -12.79
N GLU A 29 11.40 2.51 -12.90
CA GLU A 29 12.16 3.67 -13.39
C GLU A 29 13.45 3.20 -14.07
N ASN A 30 13.75 3.68 -15.28
CA ASN A 30 15.03 3.43 -15.99
C ASN A 30 15.50 1.97 -15.99
N ASP A 31 14.59 1.08 -16.34
CA ASP A 31 14.79 -0.36 -16.32
C ASP A 31 15.00 -1.04 -14.96
N GLU A 32 14.82 -0.30 -13.88
CA GLU A 32 14.91 -0.80 -12.51
C GLU A 32 13.55 -0.72 -11.79
N LEU A 33 13.44 -1.53 -10.74
CA LEU A 33 12.39 -1.47 -9.75
C LEU A 33 12.94 -0.76 -8.52
N LYS A 34 12.37 0.40 -8.22
CA LYS A 34 12.65 1.13 -6.98
C LYS A 34 11.60 0.76 -5.95
N VAL A 35 12.05 0.15 -4.86
CA VAL A 35 11.20 -0.43 -3.83
C VAL A 35 11.39 0.34 -2.53
N MET A 36 10.32 0.89 -1.96
CA MET A 36 10.35 1.48 -0.63
C MET A 36 9.85 0.46 0.39
N LEU A 37 10.57 0.30 1.50
CA LEU A 37 10.25 -0.62 2.58
C LEU A 37 10.12 0.13 3.89
N ARG A 38 9.21 -0.34 4.73
CA ARG A 38 9.24 -0.03 6.15
C ARG A 38 10.17 -1.01 6.86
N VAL A 39 11.03 -0.48 7.72
CA VAL A 39 12.01 -1.26 8.47
C VAL A 39 11.85 -0.95 9.96
N ILE A 40 11.71 -1.97 10.80
CA ILE A 40 11.51 -1.80 12.26
C ILE A 40 12.54 -2.55 13.08
N GLU A 41 12.94 -1.94 14.18
CA GLU A 41 13.60 -2.65 15.28
C GLU A 41 12.50 -3.21 16.20
N GLU A 42 12.36 -4.53 16.23
CA GLU A 42 11.37 -5.21 17.06
C GLU A 42 11.77 -5.20 18.54
N ASP A 43 13.07 -5.22 18.84
CA ASP A 43 13.58 -5.15 20.20
C ASP A 43 13.62 -3.71 20.69
N LYS A 44 12.58 -3.34 21.43
CA LYS A 44 12.44 -2.01 22.05
C LYS A 44 13.61 -1.64 22.98
N ASN A 45 14.39 -2.61 23.44
CA ASN A 45 15.56 -2.35 24.27
C ASN A 45 16.79 -1.93 23.44
N LYS A 46 16.87 -2.32 22.17
CA LYS A 46 17.95 -1.92 21.26
C LYS A 46 17.78 -0.50 20.78
N LYS A 47 16.60 -0.17 20.25
CA LYS A 47 16.30 1.16 19.71
C LYS A 47 14.80 1.44 19.81
N ASN A 48 14.45 2.62 20.32
CA ASN A 48 13.06 3.04 20.42
C ASN A 48 12.90 4.54 20.15
N ARG A 49 11.71 4.95 19.68
CA ARG A 49 11.29 6.35 19.56
C ARG A 49 10.28 6.62 20.67
N LYS A 50 10.69 7.37 21.70
CA LYS A 50 9.80 7.76 22.83
C LYS A 50 9.13 6.56 23.51
N GLY A 51 9.87 5.46 23.73
CA GLY A 51 9.33 4.22 24.31
C GLY A 51 8.46 3.38 23.36
N PHE A 52 8.38 3.76 22.09
CA PHE A 52 7.74 3.00 21.02
C PHE A 52 8.77 2.39 20.07
N PHE A 53 8.42 1.38 19.28
CA PHE A 53 9.40 0.74 18.39
C PHE A 53 10.03 1.78 17.45
N TYR A 54 11.31 1.59 17.14
CA TYR A 54 12.00 2.44 16.19
C TYR A 54 11.71 1.97 14.77
N SER A 55 11.42 2.90 13.86
CA SER A 55 11.17 2.62 12.44
C SER A 55 11.92 3.58 11.52
N GLU A 56 12.26 3.05 10.35
CA GLU A 56 12.91 3.71 9.22
C GLU A 56 12.19 3.35 7.91
N ASN A 57 12.47 4.14 6.87
CA ASN A 57 12.06 3.85 5.51
C ASN A 57 13.32 3.64 4.67
N TRP A 58 13.39 2.53 3.93
CA TRP A 58 14.52 2.21 3.07
C TRP A 58 14.08 2.20 1.61
N ILE A 59 14.98 2.60 0.71
CA ILE A 59 14.86 2.37 -0.73
C ILE A 59 15.80 1.24 -1.11
N VAL A 60 15.29 0.25 -1.83
CA VAL A 60 16.06 -0.84 -2.39
C VAL A 60 15.80 -0.90 -3.89
N ASN A 61 16.86 -0.98 -4.69
CA ASN A 61 16.76 -1.05 -6.14
C ASN A 61 17.05 -2.48 -6.63
N TYR A 62 16.22 -2.94 -7.56
CA TYR A 62 16.35 -4.23 -8.23
C TYR A 62 16.27 -4.04 -9.75
N ASP A 63 16.81 -4.97 -10.53
CA ASP A 63 16.41 -5.08 -11.94
C ASP A 63 15.09 -5.87 -12.10
N ASP A 64 14.61 -5.96 -13.34
CA ASP A 64 13.40 -6.68 -13.75
C ASP A 64 13.42 -8.20 -13.49
N GLN A 65 14.59 -8.76 -13.17
CA GLN A 65 14.79 -10.16 -12.81
C GLN A 65 14.88 -10.34 -11.28
N PHE A 66 14.68 -9.27 -10.52
CA PHE A 66 14.81 -9.19 -9.07
C PHE A 66 16.24 -9.43 -8.54
N ASN A 67 17.26 -9.12 -9.33
CA ASN A 67 18.63 -9.04 -8.81
C ASN A 67 18.79 -7.72 -8.05
N PHE A 68 19.26 -7.82 -6.82
CA PHE A 68 19.56 -6.68 -5.97
C PHE A 68 20.66 -5.81 -6.60
N LYS A 69 20.50 -4.48 -6.55
CA LYS A 69 21.50 -3.51 -7.00
C LYS A 69 22.15 -2.80 -5.83
N ASN A 70 21.35 -2.09 -5.05
CA ASN A 70 21.80 -1.30 -3.90
C ASN A 70 20.59 -0.95 -3.00
N TYR A 71 20.88 -0.39 -1.82
CA TYR A 71 19.86 0.23 -0.98
C TYR A 71 20.38 1.51 -0.33
N SER A 72 19.45 2.36 0.11
CA SER A 72 19.72 3.56 0.88
C SER A 72 18.64 3.79 1.94
N ILE A 73 19.04 4.29 3.10
CA ILE A 73 18.11 4.67 4.18
C ILE A 73 17.61 6.09 3.91
N ILE A 74 16.30 6.29 4.01
CA ILE A 74 15.68 7.61 3.91
C ILE A 74 16.09 8.47 5.11
N ASP A 75 16.62 9.65 4.83
CA ASP A 75 16.89 10.70 5.81
C ASP A 75 15.59 11.47 6.09
N ASP A 76 14.82 10.98 7.08
CA ASP A 76 13.58 11.58 7.58
C ASP A 76 13.68 12.09 9.03
N GLU A 77 14.85 12.02 9.65
CA GLU A 77 15.03 12.36 11.06
C GLU A 77 14.71 13.83 11.35
N GLY A 78 15.14 14.75 10.48
CA GLY A 78 14.80 16.16 10.60
C GLY A 78 13.29 16.42 10.57
N ILE A 79 12.55 15.68 9.74
CA ILE A 79 11.08 15.77 9.64
C ILE A 79 10.44 15.23 10.91
N ILE A 80 10.82 14.04 11.35
CA ILE A 80 10.25 13.37 12.55
C ILE A 80 10.50 14.21 13.82
N ASN A 81 11.65 14.87 13.92
CA ASN A 81 11.99 15.71 15.06
C ASN A 81 11.31 17.08 15.01
N GLN A 82 11.01 17.60 13.83
CA GLN A 82 10.37 18.90 13.63
C GLN A 82 8.84 18.85 13.80
N TYR A 83 8.19 17.79 13.32
CA TYR A 83 6.72 17.73 13.23
C TYR A 83 6.10 16.75 14.22
N ARG A 84 5.10 17.23 14.96
CA ARG A 84 4.41 16.45 16.00
C ARG A 84 3.63 15.29 15.40
N GLU A 85 2.97 15.52 14.27
CA GLU A 85 2.05 14.63 13.55
C GLU A 85 2.71 13.33 13.07
N CYS A 86 4.03 13.32 12.90
CA CYS A 86 4.82 12.14 12.53
C CYS A 86 5.95 11.83 13.53
N SER A 87 5.84 12.33 14.76
CA SER A 87 6.95 12.26 15.73
C SER A 87 7.28 10.85 16.25
N TYR A 88 6.52 9.83 15.83
CA TYR A 88 6.79 8.41 16.05
C TYR A 88 7.17 7.65 14.76
N GLY A 89 7.27 8.35 13.62
CA GLY A 89 7.73 7.83 12.35
C GLY A 89 6.74 8.03 11.19
N LEU A 90 7.24 7.77 9.99
CA LEU A 90 6.46 7.70 8.75
C LEU A 90 6.18 6.24 8.41
N GLU A 91 4.91 5.88 8.26
CA GLU A 91 4.47 4.50 8.04
C GLU A 91 3.96 4.28 6.60
N ASP A 92 4.17 3.05 6.10
CA ASP A 92 3.55 2.49 4.90
C ASP A 92 3.64 3.41 3.66
N GLY A 93 4.87 3.87 3.37
CA GLY A 93 5.18 4.75 2.25
C GLY A 93 4.85 4.13 0.89
N ARG A 94 4.10 4.87 0.06
CA ARG A 94 3.71 4.47 -1.29
C ARG A 94 4.42 5.34 -2.31
N LEU A 95 5.36 4.74 -3.04
CA LEU A 95 6.03 5.38 -4.17
C LEU A 95 5.06 5.58 -5.35
N PHE A 96 5.17 6.73 -6.01
CA PHE A 96 4.48 7.01 -7.26
C PHE A 96 5.26 8.06 -8.07
N LYS A 97 4.94 8.15 -9.36
CA LYS A 97 5.48 9.17 -10.27
C LYS A 97 4.51 10.31 -10.41
N TRP A 98 4.98 11.55 -10.23
CA TRP A 98 4.21 12.76 -10.49
C TRP A 98 5.14 13.84 -11.05
N ASN A 99 4.74 14.46 -12.18
CA ASN A 99 5.56 15.39 -12.95
C ASN A 99 6.96 14.82 -13.31
N ASN A 100 7.01 13.54 -13.71
CA ASN A 100 8.23 12.77 -13.98
C ASN A 100 9.17 12.56 -12.77
N GLU A 101 8.79 13.05 -11.59
CA GLU A 101 9.58 12.94 -10.36
C GLU A 101 9.05 11.83 -9.45
N ASN A 102 9.92 11.38 -8.54
CA ASN A 102 9.57 10.37 -7.56
C ASN A 102 8.92 11.04 -6.36
N TRP A 103 7.70 10.63 -6.03
CA TRP A 103 6.94 11.11 -4.88
C TRP A 103 6.54 9.95 -3.99
N VAL A 104 6.29 10.26 -2.73
CA VAL A 104 5.85 9.29 -1.73
C VAL A 104 4.72 9.88 -0.91
N ILE A 105 3.68 9.08 -0.67
CA ILE A 105 2.68 9.37 0.35
C ILE A 105 2.86 8.40 1.54
N PHE A 106 2.87 8.94 2.75
CA PHE A 106 3.04 8.21 4.00
C PHE A 106 1.86 8.46 4.95
N SER A 107 1.69 7.57 5.93
CA SER A 107 0.92 7.86 7.14
C SER A 107 1.88 8.30 8.25
N GLY A 108 1.89 9.59 8.58
CA GLY A 108 2.63 10.11 9.73
C GLY A 108 2.00 9.63 11.02
N LEU A 109 2.79 9.00 11.89
CA LEU A 109 2.33 8.47 13.16
C LEU A 109 2.66 9.41 14.32
N ASN A 110 1.63 9.69 15.12
CA ASN A 110 1.77 10.31 16.41
C ASN A 110 1.00 9.53 17.48
N ILE A 111 1.45 9.61 18.73
CA ILE A 111 0.79 8.98 19.87
C ILE A 111 0.59 10.02 20.96
N GLU A 112 -0.67 10.29 21.30
CA GLU A 112 -1.07 11.27 22.29
C GLU A 112 -2.07 10.65 23.26
N ASN A 113 -1.84 10.81 24.56
CA ASN A 113 -2.74 10.26 25.59
C ASN A 113 -3.09 8.78 25.34
N LYS A 114 -2.08 7.99 24.92
CA LYS A 114 -2.20 6.56 24.56
C LYS A 114 -3.11 6.28 23.34
N LYS A 115 -3.50 7.30 22.58
CA LYS A 115 -4.22 7.19 21.30
C LYS A 115 -3.24 7.36 20.14
N PHE A 116 -3.41 6.53 19.14
CA PHE A 116 -2.67 6.63 17.88
C PHE A 116 -3.42 7.57 16.95
N ILE A 117 -2.72 8.61 16.49
CA ILE A 117 -3.19 9.59 15.53
C ILE A 117 -2.36 9.40 14.26
N ASN A 118 -3.04 9.36 13.12
CA ASN A 118 -2.38 9.18 11.83
C ASN A 118 -2.83 10.27 10.86
N THR A 119 -1.87 11.02 10.32
CA THR A 119 -2.10 12.09 9.34
C THR A 119 -1.33 11.78 8.07
N MET A 120 -2.00 11.86 6.93
CA MET A 120 -1.33 11.61 5.66
C MET A 120 -0.35 12.73 5.35
N CYS A 121 0.79 12.40 4.76
CA CYS A 121 1.77 13.37 4.29
C CYS A 121 2.34 12.91 2.96
N ILE A 122 2.78 13.89 2.17
CA ILE A 122 3.36 13.71 0.85
C ILE A 122 4.72 14.39 0.82
N ALA A 123 5.67 13.77 0.13
CA ALA A 123 6.98 14.36 -0.12
C ALA A 123 7.55 13.89 -1.45
N LYS A 124 8.38 14.74 -2.03
CA LYS A 124 9.22 14.42 -3.17
C LYS A 124 10.46 13.68 -2.68
N LEU A 125 10.81 12.58 -3.34
CA LEU A 125 11.98 11.78 -3.05
C LEU A 125 13.14 12.20 -3.97
N VAL A 126 14.18 12.79 -3.38
CA VAL A 126 15.41 13.22 -4.08
C VAL A 126 16.61 12.52 -3.46
N GLY A 127 17.18 11.55 -4.17
CA GLY A 127 18.18 10.64 -3.61
C GLY A 127 17.58 9.87 -2.43
N ASN A 128 18.15 10.05 -1.24
CA ASN A 128 17.64 9.48 0.00
C ASN A 128 16.90 10.50 0.89
N LYS A 129 16.60 11.70 0.39
CA LYS A 129 15.96 12.78 1.17
C LYS A 129 14.52 13.00 0.76
N LEU A 130 13.69 13.36 1.73
CA LEU A 130 12.33 13.86 1.51
C LEU A 130 12.36 15.38 1.41
N LYS A 131 11.86 15.90 0.28
CA LYS A 131 11.74 17.33 -0.05
C LYS A 131 10.28 17.68 -0.25
N GLU A 132 9.94 18.98 -0.19
CA GLU A 132 8.56 19.46 -0.39
C GLU A 132 7.55 18.75 0.53
N PHE A 133 7.99 18.38 1.74
CA PHE A 133 7.20 17.60 2.69
C PHE A 133 6.01 18.42 3.17
N THR A 134 4.81 17.86 3.00
CA THR A 134 3.55 18.54 3.34
C THR A 134 2.56 17.54 3.96
N PHE A 135 1.90 17.93 5.05
CA PHE A 135 0.75 17.18 5.57
C PHE A 135 -0.50 17.44 4.75
N ILE A 136 -1.33 16.42 4.59
CA ILE A 136 -2.62 16.50 3.93
C ILE A 136 -3.70 16.26 4.99
N PRO A 137 -4.49 17.29 5.35
CA PRO A 137 -5.55 17.15 6.33
C PRO A 137 -6.60 16.10 5.93
N SER A 138 -7.18 15.43 6.92
CA SER A 138 -8.29 14.51 6.68
C SER A 138 -9.48 15.27 6.06
N PRO A 139 -9.99 14.87 4.89
CA PRO A 139 -11.17 15.52 4.31
C PRO A 139 -12.46 15.17 5.08
N GLN A 140 -12.40 14.22 6.02
CA GLN A 140 -13.52 13.81 6.87
C GLN A 140 -13.23 13.98 8.37
N ASN A 141 -12.19 14.76 8.71
CA ASN A 141 -11.75 15.04 10.08
C ASN A 141 -11.57 13.77 10.95
N LYS A 142 -11.04 12.70 10.37
CA LYS A 142 -10.75 11.44 11.09
C LYS A 142 -9.40 11.55 11.80
N GLU A 143 -9.33 10.99 13.00
CA GLU A 143 -8.08 10.90 13.78
C GLU A 143 -7.03 9.96 13.15
N ARG A 144 -7.47 9.02 12.31
CA ARG A 144 -6.60 7.97 11.76
C ARG A 144 -6.78 7.83 10.27
N GLU A 145 -5.94 8.54 9.53
CA GLU A 145 -5.86 8.45 8.08
C GLU A 145 -4.73 7.52 7.64
N LYS A 146 -5.08 6.55 6.80
CA LYS A 146 -4.19 5.54 6.22
C LYS A 146 -4.71 5.16 4.85
N ASN A 147 -3.87 4.49 4.06
CA ASN A 147 -4.31 3.72 2.91
C ASN A 147 -4.96 4.51 1.77
N TRP A 148 -4.61 5.80 1.63
CA TRP A 148 -5.00 6.59 0.47
C TRP A 148 -4.21 6.13 -0.77
N VAL A 149 -4.89 6.03 -1.91
CA VAL A 149 -4.27 5.61 -3.18
C VAL A 149 -3.96 6.85 -4.02
N PRO A 150 -2.68 7.18 -4.25
CA PRO A 150 -2.33 8.22 -5.20
C PRO A 150 -2.62 7.76 -6.63
N LEU A 151 -3.17 8.66 -7.44
CA LEU A 151 -3.48 8.47 -8.86
C LEU A 151 -3.08 9.73 -9.60
N VAL A 152 -2.22 9.62 -10.62
CA VAL A 152 -1.84 10.76 -11.46
C VAL A 152 -2.53 10.64 -12.81
N LYS A 153 -3.25 11.68 -13.21
CA LYS A 153 -3.94 11.80 -14.51
C LYS A 153 -3.67 13.20 -15.06
N ASP A 154 -3.17 13.28 -16.29
CA ASP A 154 -2.88 14.56 -16.98
C ASP A 154 -2.03 15.53 -16.13
N ASN A 155 -1.01 15.00 -15.44
CA ASN A 155 -0.16 15.73 -14.47
C ASN A 155 -0.89 16.30 -13.23
N GLU A 156 -2.16 15.99 -13.03
CA GLU A 156 -2.88 16.27 -11.80
C GLU A 156 -2.83 15.07 -10.85
N LEU A 157 -2.68 15.36 -9.54
CA LEU A 157 -2.70 14.34 -8.51
C LEU A 157 -4.11 14.20 -7.93
N TYR A 158 -4.67 13.02 -8.07
CA TYR A 158 -5.91 12.59 -7.45
C TYR A 158 -5.60 11.60 -6.33
N ILE A 159 -6.48 11.56 -5.33
CA ILE A 159 -6.41 10.64 -4.20
C ILE A 159 -7.70 9.84 -4.15
N ILE A 160 -7.62 8.53 -4.36
CA ILE A 160 -8.74 7.64 -4.06
C ILE A 160 -8.74 7.42 -2.55
N TYR A 161 -9.69 8.08 -1.89
CA TYR A 161 -9.82 8.11 -0.44
C TYR A 161 -10.66 6.94 0.06
N ASN A 162 -11.73 6.58 -0.66
CA ASN A 162 -12.55 5.41 -0.36
C ASN A 162 -12.92 4.67 -1.66
N ILE A 163 -13.03 3.35 -1.58
CA ILE A 163 -13.26 2.50 -2.77
C ILE A 163 -14.74 2.17 -2.97
N ASP A 164 -15.50 2.03 -1.88
CA ASP A 164 -16.93 1.73 -1.94
C ASP A 164 -17.71 2.32 -0.72
N PRO A 165 -18.52 3.38 -0.92
CA PRO A 165 -18.69 4.13 -2.17
C PRO A 165 -17.36 4.75 -2.63
N LEU A 166 -17.15 4.83 -3.95
CA LEU A 166 -15.95 5.41 -4.54
C LEU A 166 -15.91 6.90 -4.20
N GLU A 167 -14.83 7.36 -3.58
CA GLU A 167 -14.62 8.75 -3.17
C GLU A 167 -13.21 9.16 -3.57
N ILE A 168 -13.12 10.15 -4.45
CA ILE A 168 -11.87 10.64 -5.05
C ILE A 168 -11.79 12.14 -4.81
N TYR A 169 -10.61 12.59 -4.39
CA TYR A 169 -10.27 13.99 -4.20
C TYR A 169 -9.21 14.43 -5.21
N LEU A 170 -9.26 15.67 -5.64
CA LEU A 170 -8.16 16.34 -6.32
C LEU A 170 -7.24 16.96 -5.26
N TYR A 171 -5.94 16.70 -5.36
CA TYR A 171 -4.93 17.31 -4.53
C TYR A 171 -4.36 18.57 -5.20
N LYS A 172 -4.33 19.68 -4.45
CA LYS A 172 -3.69 20.93 -4.90
C LYS A 172 -3.12 21.68 -3.70
N ASN A 173 -1.83 21.99 -3.74
CA ASN A 173 -1.13 22.82 -2.74
C ASN A 173 -1.41 22.40 -1.28
N GLY A 174 -1.30 21.12 -0.95
CA GLY A 174 -1.55 20.60 0.40
C GLY A 174 -3.03 20.41 0.78
N THR A 175 -3.96 20.72 -0.13
CA THR A 175 -5.41 20.63 0.12
C THR A 175 -6.09 19.59 -0.77
N LEU A 176 -7.22 19.05 -0.27
CA LEU A 176 -8.07 18.12 -1.00
C LEU A 176 -9.41 18.76 -1.31
N SER A 177 -9.81 18.74 -2.58
CA SER A 177 -11.17 19.10 -3.01
C SER A 177 -11.90 17.87 -3.54
N LEU A 178 -13.17 17.70 -3.18
CA LEU A 178 -13.92 16.53 -3.62
C LEU A 178 -14.09 16.56 -5.14
N PHE A 179 -13.56 15.56 -5.83
CA PHE A 179 -13.68 15.41 -7.27
C PHE A 179 -14.90 14.56 -7.64
N TYR A 180 -15.02 13.39 -7.00
CA TYR A 180 -16.10 12.45 -7.28
C TYR A 180 -16.49 11.66 -6.04
N LYS A 181 -17.79 11.40 -5.90
CA LYS A 181 -18.34 10.49 -4.90
C LYS A 181 -19.48 9.68 -5.48
N SER A 182 -19.38 8.35 -5.49
CA SER A 182 -20.48 7.50 -5.93
C SER A 182 -21.63 7.54 -4.92
N LYS A 183 -22.87 7.46 -5.41
CA LYS A 183 -24.08 7.55 -4.57
C LYS A 183 -24.38 6.26 -3.81
N LYS A 184 -23.90 5.12 -4.35
CA LYS A 184 -24.26 3.79 -3.88
C LYS A 184 -23.03 3.08 -3.33
N LYS A 185 -23.28 2.30 -2.30
CA LYS A 185 -22.36 1.30 -1.76
C LYS A 185 -22.76 -0.07 -2.27
N TYR A 186 -21.83 -0.82 -2.83
CA TYR A 186 -22.11 -2.09 -3.51
C TYR A 186 -21.62 -3.31 -2.73
N GLN A 187 -20.60 -3.13 -1.90
CA GLN A 187 -19.94 -4.16 -1.11
C GLN A 187 -20.35 -4.01 0.36
N ARG A 188 -20.60 -5.15 1.01
CA ARG A 188 -21.04 -5.18 2.42
C ARG A 188 -19.89 -4.96 3.40
N PHE A 189 -18.65 -5.12 2.94
CA PHE A 189 -17.43 -5.05 3.74
C PHE A 189 -16.67 -3.76 3.46
N PHE A 190 -15.81 -3.38 4.41
CA PHE A 190 -14.94 -2.21 4.27
C PHE A 190 -13.71 -2.57 3.44
N ILE A 191 -13.36 -1.69 2.50
CA ILE A 191 -12.25 -1.88 1.55
C ILE A 191 -11.37 -0.66 1.66
N SER A 192 -10.07 -0.89 1.75
CA SER A 192 -9.06 0.15 1.84
C SER A 192 -8.13 0.09 0.66
N GLY A 193 -7.61 1.25 0.26
CA GLY A 193 -6.52 1.33 -0.70
C GLY A 193 -5.32 0.51 -0.22
N SER A 194 -4.61 -0.08 -1.16
CA SER A 194 -3.41 -0.85 -0.85
C SER A 194 -2.24 -0.28 -1.65
N SER A 195 -2.23 -0.44 -2.96
CA SER A 195 -1.18 0.09 -3.84
C SER A 195 -1.44 1.53 -4.28
N THR A 196 -0.49 2.12 -5.01
CA THR A 196 -0.69 3.25 -5.94
C THR A 196 -1.62 2.85 -7.10
N ALA A 197 -2.30 3.81 -7.72
CA ALA A 197 -2.98 3.61 -9.00
C ALA A 197 -2.10 4.04 -10.16
N ILE A 198 -1.95 3.14 -11.14
CA ILE A 198 -1.11 3.35 -12.32
C ILE A 198 -1.95 3.31 -13.58
N GLN A 199 -1.52 4.05 -14.60
CA GLN A 199 -2.18 4.04 -15.89
C GLN A 199 -1.99 2.69 -16.59
N PHE A 200 -3.07 2.18 -17.17
CA PHE A 200 -3.07 1.02 -18.05
C PHE A 200 -4.06 1.25 -19.19
N ASN A 201 -3.53 1.42 -20.42
CA ASN A 201 -4.29 1.93 -21.56
C ASN A 201 -4.99 3.26 -21.17
N ASN A 202 -6.29 3.37 -21.42
CA ASN A 202 -7.10 4.54 -21.04
C ASN A 202 -7.71 4.42 -19.63
N ASN A 203 -7.30 3.43 -18.84
CA ASN A 203 -7.85 3.18 -17.50
C ASN A 203 -6.74 3.28 -16.45
N TYR A 204 -7.13 3.16 -15.18
CA TYR A 204 -6.22 3.12 -14.04
C TYR A 204 -6.42 1.82 -13.27
N ILE A 205 -5.33 1.10 -13.03
CA ILE A 205 -5.34 -0.14 -12.25
C ILE A 205 -4.68 0.05 -10.90
N PHE A 206 -5.28 -0.51 -9.86
CA PHE A 206 -4.72 -0.54 -8.50
C PHE A 206 -5.20 -1.77 -7.73
N VAL A 207 -4.56 -2.03 -6.59
CA VAL A 207 -4.90 -3.12 -5.67
C VAL A 207 -5.43 -2.54 -4.37
N SER A 208 -6.52 -3.13 -3.88
CA SER A 208 -7.04 -2.88 -2.54
C SER A 208 -6.79 -4.06 -1.62
N HIS A 209 -6.98 -3.83 -0.32
CA HIS A 209 -7.13 -4.90 0.65
C HIS A 209 -8.41 -4.70 1.45
N HIS A 210 -8.97 -5.80 1.93
CA HIS A 210 -10.06 -5.75 2.89
C HIS A 210 -9.91 -6.81 3.97
N ARG A 211 -10.26 -6.40 5.19
CA ARG A 211 -10.12 -7.22 6.39
C ARG A 211 -11.36 -8.05 6.60
N GLU A 212 -11.21 -9.37 6.53
CA GLU A 212 -12.26 -10.33 6.86
C GLU A 212 -11.95 -11.02 8.19
N LYS A 213 -12.92 -11.05 9.11
CA LYS A 213 -12.79 -11.76 10.39
C LYS A 213 -13.26 -13.19 10.22
N MET A 214 -12.58 -14.12 10.89
CA MET A 214 -13.03 -15.51 10.95
C MET A 214 -14.44 -15.63 11.56
N ASN A 215 -15.27 -16.51 10.98
CA ASN A 215 -16.61 -16.83 11.47
C ASN A 215 -16.58 -17.22 12.97
N VAL A 216 -17.59 -16.76 13.72
CA VAL A 216 -17.74 -16.96 15.18
C VAL A 216 -17.65 -18.43 15.60
N ILE A 217 -18.24 -19.36 14.86
CA ILE A 217 -18.24 -20.81 15.17
C ILE A 217 -16.82 -21.36 15.05
N LYS A 218 -16.17 -21.14 13.89
CA LYS A 218 -14.79 -21.55 13.65
C LYS A 218 -13.83 -20.89 14.65
N LYS A 219 -14.08 -19.63 15.00
CA LYS A 219 -13.35 -18.89 16.03
C LYS A 219 -13.46 -19.55 17.39
N LEU A 220 -14.67 -19.91 17.84
CA LEU A 220 -14.87 -20.55 19.13
C LEU A 220 -14.20 -21.93 19.16
N PHE A 221 -14.41 -22.73 18.12
CA PHE A 221 -13.78 -24.04 17.96
C PHE A 221 -12.25 -23.93 18.05
N LEU A 222 -11.61 -23.13 17.18
CA LEU A 222 -10.15 -23.01 17.18
C LEU A 222 -9.60 -22.40 18.47
N LYS A 223 -10.32 -21.48 19.12
CA LYS A 223 -9.89 -20.93 20.42
C LYS A 223 -9.82 -22.01 21.50
N LEU A 224 -10.68 -23.03 21.42
CA LEU A 224 -10.73 -24.15 22.35
C LEU A 224 -9.77 -25.28 21.96
N THR A 225 -9.63 -25.58 20.66
CA THR A 225 -8.91 -26.77 20.17
C THR A 225 -7.49 -26.49 19.68
N ASN A 226 -7.20 -25.28 19.18
CA ASN A 226 -5.89 -24.95 18.63
C ASN A 226 -5.60 -23.43 18.70
N LYS A 227 -5.12 -22.97 19.86
CA LYS A 227 -4.87 -21.55 20.14
C LYS A 227 -3.83 -20.93 19.20
N GLU A 228 -2.80 -21.67 18.79
CA GLU A 228 -1.79 -21.17 17.86
C GLU A 228 -2.38 -20.91 16.47
N ARG A 229 -3.14 -21.87 15.95
CA ARG A 229 -3.88 -21.71 14.70
C ARG A 229 -4.87 -20.57 14.78
N TYR A 230 -5.59 -20.42 15.90
CA TYR A 230 -6.47 -19.28 16.13
C TYR A 230 -5.72 -17.93 16.04
N LYS A 231 -4.54 -17.80 16.64
CA LYS A 231 -3.75 -16.57 16.57
C LYS A 231 -3.39 -16.20 15.13
N LYS A 232 -3.05 -17.19 14.30
CA LYS A 232 -2.67 -17.02 12.89
C LYS A 232 -3.87 -16.79 11.95
N GLU A 233 -5.02 -17.39 12.23
CA GLU A 233 -6.18 -17.43 11.32
C GLU A 233 -7.36 -16.52 11.74
N LYS A 234 -7.21 -15.69 12.78
CA LYS A 234 -8.33 -14.85 13.27
C LYS A 234 -8.78 -13.77 12.28
N ILE A 235 -7.87 -13.29 11.43
CA ILE A 235 -8.07 -12.18 10.50
C ILE A 235 -7.38 -12.54 9.18
N TYR A 236 -8.08 -12.27 8.07
CA TYR A 236 -7.56 -12.45 6.72
C TYR A 236 -7.63 -11.12 5.96
N PHE A 237 -6.60 -10.83 5.18
CA PHE A 237 -6.55 -9.70 4.27
C PHE A 237 -6.62 -10.24 2.85
N TYR A 238 -7.77 -10.03 2.23
CA TYR A 238 -7.95 -10.38 0.83
C TYR A 238 -7.71 -9.15 -0.03
N HIS A 239 -7.24 -9.40 -1.24
CA HIS A 239 -6.88 -8.38 -2.21
C HIS A 239 -7.84 -8.40 -3.39
N GLN A 240 -8.01 -7.26 -4.02
CA GLN A 240 -8.78 -7.13 -5.26
C GLN A 240 -8.07 -6.15 -6.18
N PHE A 241 -7.97 -6.48 -7.47
CA PHE A 241 -7.65 -5.51 -8.50
C PHE A 241 -8.87 -4.64 -8.74
N HIS A 242 -8.60 -3.37 -9.05
CA HIS A 242 -9.59 -2.40 -9.43
C HIS A 242 -9.17 -1.76 -10.73
N LEU A 243 -10.12 -1.58 -11.64
CA LEU A 243 -9.92 -0.90 -12.90
C LEU A 243 -10.89 0.28 -12.97
N LEU A 244 -10.35 1.46 -12.74
CA LEU A 244 -11.05 2.73 -12.77
C LEU A 244 -10.99 3.30 -14.20
N ASP A 245 -12.13 3.74 -14.71
CA ASP A 245 -12.20 4.27 -16.06
C ASP A 245 -11.50 5.63 -16.22
N GLU A 246 -11.29 6.04 -17.47
CA GLU A 246 -10.63 7.30 -17.82
C GLU A 246 -11.26 8.52 -17.13
N SER A 247 -12.58 8.49 -16.95
CA SER A 247 -13.34 9.57 -16.32
C SER A 247 -13.22 9.63 -14.80
N LEU A 248 -12.57 8.64 -14.19
CA LEU A 248 -12.44 8.42 -12.76
C LEU A 248 -13.80 8.27 -12.04
N ARG A 249 -14.79 7.66 -12.70
CA ARG A 249 -16.17 7.56 -12.18
C ARG A 249 -16.71 6.15 -12.13
N ARG A 250 -16.17 5.21 -12.92
CA ARG A 250 -16.65 3.82 -12.94
C ARG A 250 -15.54 2.87 -12.53
N LEU A 251 -15.82 2.07 -11.51
CA LEU A 251 -14.87 1.11 -10.97
C LEU A 251 -15.30 -0.34 -11.25
N ARG A 252 -14.46 -1.09 -11.95
CA ARG A 252 -14.55 -2.55 -12.02
C ARG A 252 -13.64 -3.18 -10.97
N THR A 253 -14.03 -4.31 -10.39
CA THR A 253 -13.31 -4.92 -9.28
C THR A 253 -13.16 -6.43 -9.46
N SER A 254 -11.97 -6.97 -9.20
CA SER A 254 -11.65 -8.39 -9.28
C SER A 254 -12.31 -9.26 -8.21
N LYS A 255 -12.28 -10.59 -8.44
CA LYS A 255 -12.53 -11.55 -7.36
C LYS A 255 -11.45 -11.37 -6.30
N LYS A 256 -11.80 -11.71 -5.06
CA LYS A 256 -10.87 -11.71 -3.94
C LYS A 256 -9.74 -12.69 -4.18
N PHE A 257 -8.51 -12.30 -3.88
CA PHE A 257 -7.36 -13.19 -3.91
C PHE A 257 -6.44 -13.01 -2.69
N ASN A 258 -5.49 -13.93 -2.53
CA ASN A 258 -4.34 -13.81 -1.64
C ASN A 258 -3.11 -14.03 -2.53
N PHE A 259 -1.98 -13.41 -2.20
CA PHE A 259 -0.73 -13.57 -2.94
C PHE A 259 -0.16 -14.97 -2.74
N GLU A 260 -0.06 -15.41 -1.48
CA GLU A 260 0.47 -16.72 -1.14
C GLU A 260 -0.55 -17.56 -0.39
N LYS A 261 -1.10 -17.02 0.71
CA LYS A 261 -1.92 -17.80 1.62
C LYS A 261 -2.89 -16.95 2.41
N LYS A 262 -3.88 -17.60 3.02
CA LYS A 262 -4.77 -16.93 3.96
C LYS A 262 -3.96 -16.41 5.15
N GLY A 263 -4.02 -15.11 5.38
CA GLY A 263 -3.34 -14.46 6.49
C GLY A 263 -3.39 -12.94 6.39
N ILE A 264 -2.47 -12.30 7.07
CA ILE A 264 -2.23 -10.86 6.94
C ILE A 264 -1.23 -10.68 5.80
N GLU A 265 -1.70 -10.07 4.71
CA GLU A 265 -0.93 -9.67 3.55
C GLU A 265 -1.25 -8.21 3.26
N PHE A 266 -0.28 -7.44 2.76
CA PHE A 266 -0.46 -6.02 2.43
C PHE A 266 0.31 -5.63 1.18
N CYS A 267 -0.40 -5.38 0.08
CA CYS A 267 0.21 -4.87 -1.17
C CYS A 267 0.34 -3.35 -1.13
N ALA A 268 1.54 -2.78 -1.25
CA ALA A 268 1.69 -1.31 -1.28
C ALA A 268 2.21 -0.77 -2.61
N GLY A 269 2.58 -1.64 -3.55
CA GLY A 269 3.19 -1.25 -4.82
C GLY A 269 2.67 -2.05 -6.01
N ILE A 270 2.51 -1.36 -7.14
CA ILE A 270 2.19 -1.92 -8.45
C ILE A 270 2.91 -1.09 -9.50
N ALA A 271 3.51 -1.76 -10.49
CA ALA A 271 4.10 -1.14 -11.66
C ALA A 271 3.84 -2.01 -12.88
N ILE A 272 3.74 -1.39 -14.04
CA ILE A 272 3.64 -2.07 -15.33
C ILE A 272 4.86 -1.70 -16.14
N LYS A 273 5.49 -2.72 -16.72
CA LYS A 273 6.64 -2.55 -17.60
C LYS A 273 6.63 -3.67 -18.64
N HIS A 274 6.63 -3.27 -19.92
CA HIS A 274 6.43 -4.18 -21.05
C HIS A 274 5.15 -5.01 -20.84
N ASP A 275 5.22 -6.33 -21.04
CA ASP A 275 4.11 -7.27 -20.84
C ASP A 275 3.98 -7.79 -19.40
N ASN A 276 4.73 -7.20 -18.46
CA ASN A 276 4.76 -7.64 -17.07
C ASN A 276 4.15 -6.61 -16.13
N ILE A 277 3.47 -7.13 -15.12
CA ILE A 277 3.06 -6.39 -13.94
C ILE A 277 3.95 -6.84 -12.78
N PHE A 278 4.48 -5.85 -12.07
CA PHE A 278 5.27 -6.01 -10.86
C PHE A 278 4.42 -5.52 -9.69
N MET A 279 4.40 -6.28 -8.60
CA MET A 279 3.80 -5.84 -7.35
C MET A 279 4.73 -6.15 -6.19
N SER A 280 4.46 -5.50 -5.07
CA SER A 280 5.14 -5.75 -3.82
C SER A 280 4.13 -5.94 -2.70
N TYR A 281 4.39 -6.93 -1.84
CA TYR A 281 3.51 -7.21 -0.72
C TYR A 281 4.28 -7.59 0.55
N GLY A 282 3.72 -7.20 1.69
CA GLY A 282 4.15 -7.62 3.01
C GLY A 282 3.40 -8.86 3.47
N LEU A 283 4.03 -9.71 4.26
CA LEU A 283 3.42 -10.88 4.91
C LEU A 283 3.55 -10.74 6.42
N SER A 284 2.40 -10.63 7.10
CA SER A 284 2.28 -10.59 8.57
C SER A 284 3.13 -9.52 9.26
N ASP A 285 3.36 -8.39 8.59
CA ASP A 285 4.24 -7.30 9.06
C ASP A 285 5.66 -7.77 9.42
N GLN A 286 6.14 -8.87 8.80
CA GLN A 286 7.41 -9.53 9.14
C GLN A 286 8.30 -9.84 7.95
N ALA A 287 7.73 -9.83 6.74
CA ALA A 287 8.48 -10.11 5.53
C ALA A 287 7.94 -9.28 4.38
N ALA A 288 8.80 -9.03 3.41
CA ALA A 288 8.51 -8.27 2.20
C ALA A 288 8.86 -9.11 0.98
N TYR A 289 8.02 -9.02 -0.05
CA TYR A 289 8.16 -9.79 -1.28
C TYR A 289 7.90 -8.92 -2.50
N LEU A 290 8.57 -9.29 -3.60
CA LEU A 290 8.29 -8.85 -4.96
C LEU A 290 7.64 -9.99 -5.73
N ILE A 291 6.69 -9.65 -6.59
CA ILE A 291 6.05 -10.59 -7.50
C ILE A 291 5.99 -10.00 -8.91
N LYS A 292 6.28 -10.86 -9.89
CA LYS A 292 6.20 -10.57 -11.32
C LYS A 292 5.29 -11.61 -11.99
N LEU A 293 4.39 -11.14 -12.83
CA LEU A 293 3.45 -11.96 -13.58
C LEU A 293 3.09 -11.28 -14.91
N SER A 294 2.53 -12.04 -15.83
CA SER A 294 2.08 -11.50 -17.12
C SER A 294 0.86 -10.60 -16.95
N ILE A 295 0.84 -9.48 -17.68
CA ILE A 295 -0.34 -8.60 -17.78
C ILE A 295 -1.56 -9.39 -18.30
N SER A 296 -1.36 -10.28 -19.27
CA SER A 296 -2.45 -11.08 -19.86
C SER A 296 -3.22 -11.89 -18.82
N ASP A 297 -2.53 -12.40 -17.80
CA ASP A 297 -3.13 -13.23 -16.75
C ASP A 297 -4.12 -12.41 -15.91
N ILE A 298 -3.76 -11.17 -15.58
CA ILE A 298 -4.62 -10.25 -14.82
C ILE A 298 -5.83 -9.81 -15.64
N PHE A 299 -5.62 -9.42 -16.90
CA PHE A 299 -6.73 -8.94 -17.72
C PHE A 299 -7.68 -10.03 -18.17
N SER A 300 -7.21 -11.28 -18.32
CA SER A 300 -8.09 -12.44 -18.52
C SER A 300 -9.08 -12.61 -17.35
N ASP A 301 -8.63 -12.36 -16.11
CA ASP A 301 -9.50 -12.42 -14.93
C ASP A 301 -10.48 -11.23 -14.94
N LEU A 302 -9.99 -10.01 -15.21
CA LEU A 302 -10.80 -8.78 -15.25
C LEU A 302 -11.82 -8.73 -16.39
N SER A 303 -11.56 -9.35 -17.55
CA SER A 303 -12.48 -9.35 -18.69
C SER A 303 -13.70 -10.25 -18.48
N THR A 304 -13.61 -11.24 -17.61
CA THR A 304 -14.71 -12.18 -17.29
C THR A 304 -15.69 -11.64 -16.25
N MET A 305 -15.54 -10.38 -15.86
CA MET A 305 -16.25 -9.82 -14.72
C MET A 305 -17.46 -9.00 -15.15
N GLU A 306 -18.59 -9.24 -14.50
CA GLU A 306 -19.76 -8.40 -14.67
C GLU A 306 -19.42 -6.95 -14.32
N LEU A 307 -19.80 -6.05 -15.22
CA LEU A 307 -19.82 -4.61 -15.00
C LEU A 307 -20.82 -4.32 -13.88
N LYS A 308 -20.38 -4.43 -12.62
CA LYS A 308 -21.02 -3.69 -11.54
C LYS A 308 -20.53 -2.27 -11.70
N SER A 309 -21.32 -1.44 -12.37
CA SER A 309 -21.13 0.01 -12.34
C SER A 309 -21.22 0.42 -10.88
N ILE A 310 -20.05 0.57 -10.24
CA ILE A 310 -19.95 1.29 -8.97
C ILE A 310 -20.12 2.76 -9.27
#